data_AF-A0A934DV24-F1
#
_entry.id   AF-A0A934DV24-F1
#
_cell.length_a   1.000
_cell.length_b   1.000
_cell.length_c   1.000
_cell.angle_alpha   90.00
_cell.angle_beta   90.00
_cell.angle_gamma   90.00
#
_symmetry.space_group_name_H-M   'P 1'
#
loop_
_entity.id
_entity.type
_entity.pdbx_description
1 polymer ?
#
loop_
_entity_poly.entity_id
_entity_poly.type
_entity_poly.pdbx_seq_one_letter_code
_entity_poly.pdbx_strand_id
1 'polypeptide(L)' 'MQYTIRNIPPEVDRAIKARAKKLGKSVNQVALELLTYGAGKAVRRRSLRNMPGAWSKQEATEFDRFLDEHRAIDPELWK' A
#
# COMPACT_ATOMS: atom_id res chain seq x y z
N MET A 1 25.65 5.83 -5.61
CA MET A 1 26.50 4.84 -4.89
C MET A 1 26.05 3.45 -5.30
N GLN A 2 26.96 2.53 -5.64
CA GLN A 2 26.64 1.15 -6.00
C GLN A 2 27.32 0.19 -5.02
N TYR A 3 26.55 -0.76 -4.49
CA TYR A 3 27.05 -1.81 -3.59
C TYR A 3 26.83 -3.18 -4.20
N THR A 4 27.82 -4.07 -4.08
CA THR A 4 27.74 -5.47 -4.51
C THR A 4 27.83 -6.36 -3.28
N ILE A 5 26.77 -7.13 -3.01
CA ILE A 5 26.73 -8.10 -1.91
C ILE A 5 27.23 -9.44 -2.45
N ARG A 6 28.36 -9.93 -1.93
CA ARG A 6 28.97 -11.21 -2.33
C ARG A 6 28.57 -12.31 -1.36
N ASN A 7 28.66 -13.57 -1.79
CA ASN A 7 28.42 -14.76 -0.96
C ASN A 7 27.02 -14.78 -0.30
N ILE A 8 25.98 -14.40 -1.04
CA ILE A 8 24.61 -14.53 -0.56
C ILE A 8 24.28 -16.02 -0.39
N PRO A 9 23.86 -16.47 0.79
CA PRO A 9 23.49 -17.87 0.99
C PRO A 9 22.36 -18.30 0.04
N PRO A 10 22.38 -19.53 -0.50
CA PRO A 10 21.38 -19.99 -1.49
C PRO A 10 19.94 -19.85 -1.01
N GLU A 11 19.69 -20.07 0.28
CA GLU A 11 18.38 -19.92 0.92
C GLU A 11 17.89 -18.47 0.89
N VAL A 12 18.79 -17.50 1.07
CA VAL A 12 18.47 -16.07 1.03
C VAL A 12 18.18 -15.64 -0.41
N ASP A 13 19.00 -16.07 -1.38
CA ASP A 13 18.76 -15.79 -2.81
C ASP A 13 17.39 -16.31 -3.27
N ARG A 14 17.06 -17.56 -2.90
CA ARG A 14 15.76 -18.17 -3.20
C ARG A 14 14.61 -17.38 -2.57
N ALA A 15 14.75 -16.98 -1.30
CA ALA A 15 13.71 -16.20 -0.62
C ALA A 15 13.48 -14.83 -1.28
N ILE A 16 14.55 -14.13 -1.67
CA ILE A 16 14.45 -12.84 -2.37
C ILE A 16 13.76 -13.02 -3.73
N LYS A 17 14.18 -14.00 -4.53
CA LYS A 17 13.58 -14.28 -5.85
C LYS A 17 12.11 -14.69 -5.75
N ALA A 18 11.76 -15.54 -4.79
CA ALA A 18 10.37 -15.94 -4.56
C ALA A 18 9.49 -14.72 -4.21
N ARG A 19 10.00 -13.83 -3.35
CA ARG A 19 9.31 -12.59 -2.96
C ARG A 19 9.20 -11.62 -4.13
N ALA A 20 10.24 -11.49 -4.95
CA ALA A 20 10.23 -10.68 -6.17
C ALA A 20 9.15 -11.15 -7.16
N LYS A 21 9.07 -12.47 -7.40
CA LYS A 21 8.03 -13.07 -8.25
C LYS A 21 6.63 -12.82 -7.69
N LYS A 22 6.43 -13.03 -6.38
CA LYS A 22 5.12 -12.81 -5.73
C LYS A 22 4.65 -11.35 -5.82
N LEU A 23 5.57 -10.39 -5.74
CA LEU A 23 5.26 -8.96 -5.75
C LEU A 23 5.30 -8.33 -7.15
N GLY A 24 5.70 -9.07 -8.19
CA GLY A 24 5.90 -8.52 -9.54
C GLY A 24 6.99 -7.43 -9.58
N LYS A 25 8.00 -7.51 -8.70
CA LYS A 25 9.09 -6.53 -8.59
C LYS A 25 10.41 -7.13 -9.05
N SER A 26 11.38 -6.27 -9.39
CA SER A 26 12.74 -6.73 -9.64
C SER A 26 13.39 -7.26 -8.36
N VAL A 27 14.31 -8.23 -8.51
CA VAL A 27 15.08 -8.80 -7.40
C VAL A 27 15.85 -7.71 -6.65
N ASN A 28 16.46 -6.77 -7.38
CA ASN A 28 17.18 -5.65 -6.80
C ASN A 28 16.27 -4.73 -5.96
N GLN A 29 15.05 -4.48 -6.41
CA GLN A 29 14.12 -3.64 -5.66
C GLN A 29 13.66 -4.31 -4.36
N VAL A 30 13.39 -5.62 -4.41
CA VAL A 30 13.08 -6.38 -3.19
C VAL A 30 14.28 -6.45 -2.24
N ALA A 31 15.49 -6.65 -2.77
CA ALA A 31 16.71 -6.64 -1.96
C ALA A 31 16.90 -5.29 -1.25
N LEU A 32 16.69 -4.18 -1.96
CA LEU A 32 16.77 -2.85 -1.36
C LEU A 32 15.70 -2.62 -0.28
N GLU A 33 14.46 -3.06 -0.52
CA GLU A 33 13.37 -2.98 0.47
C GLU A 33 13.72 -3.77 1.75
N LEU A 34 14.28 -4.97 1.61
CA LEU A 34 14.71 -5.81 2.73
C LEU A 34 15.89 -5.19 3.50
N LEU A 35 16.89 -4.64 2.80
CA LEU A 35 18.02 -3.94 3.43
C LEU A 35 17.55 -2.67 4.16
N THR A 36 16.63 -1.92 3.56
CA THR A 36 16.02 -0.73 4.18
C THR A 36 15.30 -1.11 5.47
N TYR A 37 14.50 -2.18 5.43
CA TYR A 37 13.78 -2.70 6.59
C TYR A 37 14.75 -3.20 7.68
N GLY A 38 15.76 -3.99 7.33
CA GLY A 38 16.77 -4.49 8.26
C GLY A 38 17.62 -3.39 8.89
N ALA A 39 17.83 -2.28 8.19
CA ALA A 39 18.51 -1.09 8.72
C ALA A 39 17.59 -0.20 9.60
N GLY A 40 16.36 -0.64 9.92
CA GLY A 40 15.40 0.12 10.72
C GLY A 40 14.90 1.40 10.02
N LYS A 41 15.06 1.50 8.70
CA LYS A 41 14.58 2.64 7.94
C LYS A 41 13.16 2.39 7.45
N ALA A 42 12.33 3.42 7.50
CA ALA A 42 10.99 3.35 6.93
C ALA A 42 11.12 3.08 5.43
N VAL A 43 10.55 1.96 4.97
CA VAL A 43 10.38 1.72 3.53
C VAL A 43 9.50 2.85 3.01
N ARG A 44 10.04 3.66 2.09
CA ARG A 44 9.31 4.77 1.49
C ARG A 44 8.14 4.21 0.69
N ARG A 45 6.98 4.10 1.33
CA ARG A 45 5.73 3.68 0.67
C ARG A 45 5.31 4.79 -0.29
N ARG A 46 4.77 4.40 -1.45
CA ARG A 46 4.18 5.34 -2.39
C ARG A 46 3.06 6.10 -1.66
N SER A 47 3.11 7.42 -1.72
CA SER A 47 1.99 8.25 -1.24
C SER A 47 0.77 7.98 -2.11
N LEU A 48 -0.35 7.61 -1.48
CA LEU A 48 -1.64 7.47 -2.14
C LEU A 48 -2.39 8.81 -2.24
N ARG A 49 -1.78 9.91 -1.78
CA ARG A 49 -2.41 11.24 -1.77
C ARG A 49 -2.90 11.70 -3.16
N ASN A 50 -2.21 11.25 -4.21
CA ASN A 50 -2.55 11.59 -5.60
C ASN A 50 -3.07 10.36 -6.35
N MET A 51 -3.67 9.39 -5.64
CA MET A 51 -4.28 8.24 -6.29
C MET A 51 -5.57 8.71 -7.01
N PRO A 52 -5.68 8.50 -8.34
CA PRO A 52 -6.91 8.82 -9.05
C PRO A 52 -8.08 8.02 -8.45
N GLY A 53 -9.20 8.70 -8.22
CA GLY A 53 -10.37 8.15 -7.52
C GLY A 53 -10.50 8.56 -6.05
N ALA A 54 -9.55 9.34 -5.50
CA ALA A 54 -9.77 10.02 -4.22
C ALA A 54 -10.80 11.14 -4.40
N TRP A 55 -11.82 11.15 -3.55
CA TRP A 55 -12.83 12.20 -3.53
C TRP A 55 -12.23 13.49 -2.96
N SER A 56 -12.57 14.62 -3.57
CA SER A 56 -12.33 15.93 -2.98
C SER A 56 -13.12 16.08 -1.69
N LYS A 57 -12.68 17.00 -0.82
CA LYS A 57 -13.44 17.31 0.40
C LYS A 57 -14.87 17.75 0.10
N GLN A 58 -15.08 18.44 -1.02
CA GLN A 58 -16.40 18.90 -1.44
C GLN A 58 -17.28 17.72 -1.84
N GLU A 59 -16.80 16.85 -2.73
CA GLU A 59 -17.52 15.63 -3.14
C GLU A 59 -17.87 14.76 -1.93
N ALA A 60 -16.92 14.58 -0.99
CA ALA A 60 -17.16 13.79 0.22
C ALA A 60 -18.27 14.40 1.10
N THR A 61 -18.26 15.74 1.26
CA THR A 61 -19.27 16.45 2.05
C THR A 61 -20.65 16.38 1.41
N GLU A 62 -20.74 16.47 0.08
CA GLU A 62 -22.00 16.37 -0.65
C GLU A 62 -22.61 14.97 -0.52
N PHE A 63 -21.78 13.92 -0.56
CA PHE A 63 -22.24 12.56 -0.40
C PHE A 63 -22.60 12.19 1.03
N ASP A 64 -21.89 12.71 2.03
CA ASP A 64 -22.30 12.55 3.43
C ASP A 64 -23.68 13.16 3.66
N ARG A 65 -23.96 14.35 3.10
CA ARG A 65 -25.29 14.97 3.16
C ARG A 65 -26.36 14.10 2.50
N PHE A 66 -26.08 13.58 1.32
CA PHE A 66 -26.98 12.65 0.63
C PHE A 66 -27.25 11.41 1.50
N LEU A 67 -26.22 10.84 2.12
CA LEU A 67 -26.38 9.68 2.99
C LEU A 67 -27.22 10.00 4.24
N ASP A 68 -27.06 11.18 4.84
CA ASP A 68 -27.83 11.57 6.02
C ASP A 68 -29.34 11.64 5.71
N GLU A 69 -29.71 12.15 4.54
CA GLU A 69 -31.10 12.18 4.08
C GLU A 69 -31.67 10.77 3.88
N HIS A 70 -30.85 9.84 3.38
CA HIS A 70 -31.26 8.47 3.08
C HIS A 70 -31.11 7.47 4.23
N ARG A 71 -30.43 7.84 5.31
CA ARG A 71 -30.26 7.01 6.52
C ARG A 71 -31.26 7.32 7.62
N ALA A 72 -32.07 8.35 7.45
CA ALA A 72 -33.18 8.61 8.34
C ALA A 72 -34.10 7.38 8.38
N ILE A 73 -34.23 6.77 9.56
CA ILE A 73 -35.11 5.63 9.77
C ILE A 73 -36.54 6.15 9.69
N ASP A 74 -37.29 5.66 8.71
CA ASP A 74 -38.73 5.90 8.62
C ASP A 74 -39.44 5.07 9.71
N PRO A 75 -40.05 5.70 10.72
CA PRO A 75 -40.70 5.00 11.83
C PRO A 75 -41.93 4.19 11.41
N GLU A 76 -42.55 4.51 10.28
CA GLU A 76 -43.70 3.75 9.76
C GLU A 76 -43.26 2.46 9.07
N LEU A 77 -42.10 2.46 8.40
CA LEU A 77 -41.49 1.27 7.78
C LEU A 77 -40.71 0.39 8.77
N TRP A 78 -40.34 0.92 9.94
CA TRP A 78 -39.52 0.22 10.95
C TRP A 78 -40.31 -0.56 12.02
N LYS A 79 -41.64 -0.69 11.88
CA LYS A 79 -42.46 -1.50 12.79
C LYS A 79 -42.41 -2.99 12.51
#